data_AF-A0A5B9G6D8-F1
#
_entry.id   AF-A0A5B9G6D8-F1
#
_cell.length_a   1.000
_cell.length_b   1.000
_cell.length_c   1.000
_cell.angle_alpha   90.00
_cell.angle_beta   90.00
_cell.angle_gamma   90.00
#
_symmetry.space_group_name_H-M   'P 1'
#
loop_
_entity.id
_entity.type
_entity.pdbx_description
1 polymer ?
#
loop_
_entity_poly.entity_id
_entity_poly.type
_entity_poly.pdbx_seq_one_letter_code
_entity_poly.pdbx_strand_id
1 'polypeptide(L)'
;MSLYESVFAANPDFERRRSWPRTVLALALAAIAAGALVWLLLNFADVQRGATEQAERSVVLRNEVFTRIAPVGGIVIAAVATPWLLWWAATGCHVWVRRETGARLRRRAGVGFAGGVPTMKSLHARFATGDPGVYTPVPETRADGIVEVWDVPEDSIAYVGMSVGRSRKSVVPSELIVFTGRPYEALRAALKNQLHRPLPEDQNPMRGVTDAAPVVTSAVEATSQEAVLAAEASDTKLQKWAAYLQGGGVQEEQVDTAGIARARRWNSIILAVSAALLLGGAIGLVVLFTSSGVRVSLPIVLAIFLLLLGLIFVPRMLRLRRNLQHPDATMSVSAQGITLPGVGLIAWDELVGLVYLDDTARTNTALRVPITGWGARLAFRAGEGSIGLTIGVRDGAALRERSGARIRLWNATPDGTRAGDLTVPLDVRLSPDARERFVAAARGGAIAAGVPFHVANGTIDYAKRVGRMLDPKWPAELR
;
A
#
# COMPACT_ATOMS: atom_id res chain seq x y z
N MET A 1 20.94 -12.41 1.81
CA MET A 1 22.22 -13.00 2.27
C MET A 1 21.83 -14.07 3.28
N SER A 2 22.12 -15.37 3.04
CA SER A 2 21.64 -16.43 3.95
C SER A 2 22.40 -16.38 5.27
N LEU A 3 21.74 -16.80 6.35
CA LEU A 3 22.36 -16.94 7.67
C LEU A 3 23.48 -17.98 7.67
N TYR A 4 23.47 -18.87 6.68
CA TYR A 4 24.43 -19.96 6.45
C TYR A 4 25.67 -19.61 5.63
N GLU A 5 25.88 -18.34 5.28
CA GLU A 5 27.04 -17.96 4.45
C GLU A 5 28.39 -18.27 5.11
N SER A 6 28.49 -18.17 6.44
CA SER A 6 29.69 -18.55 7.18
C SER A 6 29.92 -20.07 7.19
N VAL A 7 28.85 -20.86 7.27
CA VAL A 7 28.94 -22.33 7.23
C VAL A 7 29.39 -22.81 5.86
N PHE A 8 28.82 -22.26 4.78
CA PHE A 8 29.29 -22.57 3.42
C PHE A 8 30.72 -22.10 3.16
N ALA A 9 31.13 -20.96 3.72
CA ALA A 9 32.51 -20.48 3.60
C ALA A 9 33.52 -21.35 4.36
N ALA A 10 33.10 -21.97 5.48
CA ALA A 10 33.95 -22.84 6.28
C ALA A 10 34.02 -24.28 5.73
N ASN A 11 33.03 -24.70 4.95
CA ASN A 11 33.00 -26.04 4.38
C ASN A 11 33.84 -26.11 3.07
N PRO A 12 34.85 -27.00 2.98
CA PRO A 12 35.75 -27.08 1.82
C PRO A 12 35.08 -27.55 0.52
N ASP A 13 33.88 -28.13 0.59
CA ASP A 13 33.12 -28.62 -0.56
C ASP A 13 32.52 -27.51 -1.40
N PHE A 14 32.45 -26.28 -0.86
CA PHE A 14 31.85 -25.14 -1.54
C PHE A 14 32.86 -24.07 -1.87
N GLU A 15 32.67 -23.44 -3.02
CA GLU A 15 33.38 -22.23 -3.37
C GLU A 15 32.40 -21.15 -3.84
N ARG A 16 32.78 -19.89 -3.62
CA ARG A 16 31.99 -18.74 -4.02
C ARG A 16 32.47 -18.27 -5.39
N ARG A 17 31.70 -18.56 -6.44
CA ARG A 17 32.03 -18.19 -7.82
C ARG A 17 31.13 -17.07 -8.32
N ARG A 18 31.67 -16.20 -9.18
CA ARG A 18 30.88 -15.17 -9.86
C ARG A 18 29.93 -15.83 -10.86
N SER A 19 28.64 -15.47 -10.80
CA SER A 19 27.62 -15.96 -11.72
C SER A 19 27.48 -15.00 -12.88
N TRP A 20 28.05 -15.37 -14.03
CA TRP A 20 27.92 -14.60 -15.27
C TRP A 20 26.46 -14.29 -15.65
N PRO A 21 25.51 -15.25 -15.62
CA PRO A 21 24.11 -14.96 -15.92
C PRO A 21 23.49 -13.88 -15.02
N ARG A 22 23.80 -13.90 -13.71
CA ARG A 22 23.32 -12.86 -12.78
C ARG A 22 23.99 -11.51 -13.03
N THR A 23 25.29 -11.51 -13.32
CA THR A 23 26.01 -10.28 -13.66
C THR A 23 25.48 -9.65 -14.94
N VAL A 24 25.28 -10.44 -16.00
CA VAL A 24 24.72 -9.96 -17.28
C VAL A 24 23.30 -9.42 -17.06
N LEU A 25 22.44 -10.13 -16.31
CA LEU A 25 21.11 -9.64 -15.98
C LEU A 25 21.15 -8.32 -15.20
N ALA A 26 22.00 -8.22 -14.18
CA ALA A 26 22.16 -7.00 -13.40
C ALA A 26 22.62 -5.81 -14.26
N LEU A 27 23.58 -6.04 -15.17
CA LEU A 27 24.07 -5.03 -16.11
C LEU A 27 22.99 -4.63 -17.12
N ALA A 28 22.23 -5.58 -17.66
CA ALA A 28 21.12 -5.30 -18.56
C ALA A 28 20.04 -4.45 -17.87
N LEU A 29 19.66 -4.80 -16.64
CA LEU A 29 18.71 -4.00 -15.85
C LEU A 29 19.27 -2.61 -15.52
N ALA A 30 20.57 -2.50 -15.24
CA ALA A 30 21.22 -1.21 -15.01
C ALA A 30 21.20 -0.33 -16.27
N ALA A 31 21.46 -0.93 -17.44
CA ALA A 31 21.38 -0.24 -18.73
C ALA A 31 19.96 0.23 -19.04
N ILE A 32 18.94 -0.61 -18.78
CA ILE A 32 17.53 -0.22 -18.93
C ILE A 32 17.18 0.94 -17.98
N ALA A 33 17.58 0.86 -16.71
CA ALA A 33 17.33 1.92 -15.74
C ALA A 33 18.03 3.23 -16.14
N ALA A 34 19.27 3.17 -16.62
CA ALA A 34 20.00 4.32 -17.12
C ALA A 34 19.36 4.92 -18.38
N GLY A 35 18.94 4.07 -19.33
CA GLY A 35 18.22 4.49 -20.53
C GLY A 35 16.88 5.15 -20.20
N ALA A 36 16.12 4.58 -19.27
CA ALA A 36 14.87 5.15 -18.76
C ALA A 36 15.12 6.50 -18.06
N LEU A 37 16.20 6.62 -17.29
CA LEU A 37 16.60 7.89 -16.67
C LEU A 37 16.89 8.96 -17.73
N VAL A 38 17.73 8.65 -18.71
CA VAL A 38 18.06 9.58 -19.81
C VAL A 38 16.80 9.97 -20.58
N TRP A 39 15.96 9.00 -20.95
CA TRP A 39 14.71 9.25 -21.65
C TRP A 39 13.76 10.14 -20.83
N LEU A 40 13.59 9.86 -19.53
CA LEU A 40 12.75 10.67 -18.63
C LEU A 40 13.28 12.08 -18.46
N LEU A 41 14.61 12.27 -18.42
CA LEU A 41 15.22 13.61 -18.33
C LEU A 41 15.01 14.40 -19.62
N LEU A 42 15.20 13.77 -20.79
CA LEU A 42 15.02 14.41 -22.09
C LEU A 42 13.55 14.73 -22.39
N ASN A 43 12.63 13.89 -21.93
CA ASN A 43 11.20 14.00 -22.21
C ASN A 43 10.40 14.46 -20.96
N PHE A 44 11.07 15.04 -19.96
CA PHE A 44 10.42 15.34 -18.67
C PHE A 44 9.19 16.22 -18.83
N ALA A 45 9.27 17.26 -19.68
CA ALA A 45 8.16 18.17 -19.92
C ALA A 45 6.94 17.44 -20.50
N ASP A 46 7.14 16.48 -21.40
CA ASP A 46 6.08 15.74 -22.07
C ASP A 46 5.44 14.73 -21.12
N VAL A 47 6.28 14.01 -20.37
CA VAL A 47 5.84 13.06 -19.35
C VAL A 47 5.10 13.78 -18.22
N GLN A 48 5.56 14.97 -17.80
CA GLN A 48 4.89 15.78 -16.79
C GLN A 48 3.54 16.33 -17.29
N ARG A 49 3.45 16.73 -18.56
CA ARG A 49 2.19 17.14 -19.19
C ARG A 49 1.20 15.98 -19.23
N GLY A 50 1.60 14.83 -19.77
CA GLY A 50 0.74 13.64 -19.83
C GLY A 50 0.30 13.14 -18.44
N ALA A 51 1.21 13.19 -17.45
CA ALA A 51 0.88 12.87 -16.06
C ALA A 51 -0.11 13.86 -15.44
N THR A 52 -0.03 15.14 -15.79
CA THR A 52 -0.97 16.16 -15.33
C THR A 52 -2.35 15.94 -15.97
N GLU A 53 -2.40 15.68 -17.27
CA GLU A 53 -3.64 15.35 -17.99
C GLU A 53 -4.30 14.06 -17.45
N GLN A 54 -3.51 13.02 -17.17
CA GLN A 54 -4.01 11.79 -16.55
C GLN A 54 -4.47 12.02 -15.11
N ALA A 55 -3.76 12.85 -14.34
CA ALA A 55 -4.16 13.20 -12.99
C ALA A 55 -5.52 13.91 -13.00
N GLU A 56 -5.73 14.84 -13.94
CA GLU A 56 -7.00 15.54 -14.15
C GLU A 56 -8.13 14.55 -14.48
N ARG A 57 -7.87 13.53 -15.31
CA ARG A 57 -8.83 12.45 -15.63
C ARG A 57 -9.03 11.44 -14.48
N SER A 58 -8.11 11.32 -13.53
CA SER A 58 -8.13 10.25 -12.52
C SER A 58 -9.10 10.54 -11.36
N VAL A 59 -10.25 9.89 -11.31
CA VAL A 59 -11.33 10.17 -10.34
C VAL A 59 -10.92 10.03 -8.86
N VAL A 60 -9.89 9.25 -8.56
CA VAL A 60 -9.44 9.03 -7.18
C VAL A 60 -8.45 10.12 -6.77
N LEU A 61 -8.84 10.98 -5.81
CA LEU A 61 -7.98 12.01 -5.19
C LEU A 61 -6.61 11.50 -4.72
N ARG A 62 -6.56 10.24 -4.28
CA ARG A 62 -5.30 9.57 -3.91
C ARG A 62 -4.40 9.33 -5.12
N ASN A 63 -4.95 9.03 -6.30
CA ASN A 63 -4.16 8.85 -7.53
C ASN A 63 -3.71 10.18 -8.12
N GLU A 64 -4.46 11.27 -7.97
CA GLU A 64 -4.10 12.55 -8.60
C GLU A 64 -2.70 13.04 -8.17
N VAL A 65 -2.40 12.97 -6.86
CA VAL A 65 -1.09 13.38 -6.32
C VAL A 65 0.01 12.41 -6.74
N PHE A 66 -0.24 11.09 -6.67
CA PHE A 66 0.73 10.09 -7.10
C PHE A 66 1.02 10.19 -8.60
N THR A 67 0.02 10.48 -9.43
CA THR A 67 0.16 10.58 -10.88
C THR A 67 0.95 11.84 -11.24
N ARG A 68 0.69 13.00 -10.63
CA ARG A 68 1.47 14.23 -10.86
C ARG A 68 2.94 14.13 -10.44
N ILE A 69 3.24 13.28 -9.45
CA ILE A 69 4.60 13.06 -8.94
C ILE A 69 5.26 11.86 -9.62
N ALA A 70 4.52 11.02 -10.34
CA ALA A 70 5.03 9.82 -11.01
C ALA A 70 6.25 10.08 -11.91
N PRO A 71 6.34 11.18 -12.69
CA PRO A 71 7.51 11.46 -13.52
C PRO A 71 8.77 11.68 -12.69
N VAL A 72 8.65 12.46 -11.61
CA VAL A 72 9.73 12.70 -10.64
C VAL A 72 10.08 11.40 -9.92
N GLY A 73 9.08 10.62 -9.49
CA GLY A 73 9.28 9.30 -8.88
C GLY A 73 10.01 8.32 -9.82
N GLY A 74 9.71 8.36 -11.12
CA GLY A 74 10.38 7.58 -12.15
C GLY A 74 11.85 7.93 -12.29
N ILE A 75 12.18 9.22 -12.40
CA ILE A 75 13.57 9.71 -12.44
C ILE A 75 14.33 9.22 -11.21
N VAL A 76 13.71 9.33 -10.05
CA VAL A 76 14.30 8.96 -8.77
C VAL A 76 14.56 7.46 -8.68
N ILE A 77 13.55 6.65 -9.00
CA ILE A 77 13.69 5.18 -8.99
C ILE A 77 14.81 4.78 -9.94
N ALA A 78 14.84 5.34 -11.15
CA ALA A 78 15.88 5.05 -12.13
C ALA A 78 17.28 5.50 -11.67
N ALA A 79 17.39 6.68 -11.08
CA ALA A 79 18.64 7.24 -10.55
C ALA A 79 19.19 6.45 -9.35
N VAL A 80 18.34 5.83 -8.53
CA VAL A 80 18.77 4.96 -7.42
C VAL A 80 19.02 3.53 -7.89
N ALA A 81 18.15 3.00 -8.76
CA ALA A 81 18.25 1.63 -9.26
C ALA A 81 19.54 1.42 -10.06
N THR A 82 19.94 2.37 -10.90
CA THR A 82 21.15 2.27 -11.74
C THR A 82 22.42 2.00 -10.92
N PRO A 83 22.85 2.87 -9.97
CA PRO A 83 24.05 2.64 -9.17
C PRO A 83 23.91 1.42 -8.25
N TRP A 84 22.70 1.14 -7.74
CA TRP A 84 22.45 -0.06 -6.93
C TRP A 84 22.65 -1.35 -7.72
N LEU A 85 22.13 -1.42 -8.95
CA LEU A 85 22.29 -2.56 -9.85
C LEU A 85 23.75 -2.74 -10.31
N LEU A 86 24.46 -1.64 -10.58
CA LEU A 86 25.90 -1.69 -10.89
C LEU A 86 26.72 -2.20 -9.69
N TRP A 87 26.43 -1.70 -8.49
CA TRP A 87 27.04 -2.19 -7.27
C TRP A 87 26.72 -3.68 -7.03
N TRP A 88 25.48 -4.10 -7.28
CA TRP A 88 25.06 -5.51 -7.19
C TRP A 88 25.74 -6.38 -8.25
N ALA A 89 25.93 -5.88 -9.46
CA ALA A 89 26.68 -6.55 -10.53
C ALA A 89 28.15 -6.75 -10.16
N ALA A 90 28.74 -5.78 -9.45
CA ALA A 90 30.13 -5.83 -8.99
C ALA A 90 30.34 -6.76 -7.79
N THR A 91 29.43 -6.72 -6.80
CA THR A 91 29.68 -7.34 -5.49
C THR A 91 28.73 -8.49 -5.15
N GLY A 92 27.48 -8.43 -5.59
CA GLY A 92 26.41 -9.33 -5.16
C GLY A 92 26.16 -10.53 -6.07
N CYS A 93 26.70 -10.54 -7.29
CA CYS A 93 26.47 -11.58 -8.29
C CYS A 93 27.31 -12.84 -8.09
N HIS A 94 27.46 -13.28 -6.84
CA HIS A 94 28.14 -14.51 -6.49
C HIS A 94 27.13 -15.62 -6.19
N VAL A 95 27.51 -16.85 -6.50
CA VAL A 95 26.76 -18.07 -6.18
C VAL A 95 27.69 -19.04 -5.48
N TRP A 96 27.11 -19.83 -4.58
CA TRP A 96 27.79 -21.00 -4.04
C TRP A 96 27.69 -22.12 -5.07
N VAL A 97 28.84 -22.69 -5.42
CA VAL A 97 28.95 -23.86 -6.27
C VAL A 97 29.71 -24.94 -5.51
N ARG A 98 29.41 -26.20 -5.81
CA ARG A 98 30.19 -27.32 -5.28
C ARG A 98 31.53 -27.34 -6.00
N ARG A 99 32.64 -27.41 -5.25
CA ARG A 99 34.01 -27.33 -5.77
C ARG A 99 34.32 -28.46 -6.75
N GLU A 100 33.81 -29.66 -6.45
CA GLU A 100 34.11 -30.87 -7.24
C GLU A 100 33.47 -30.84 -8.64
N THR A 101 32.19 -30.45 -8.74
CA THR A 101 31.42 -30.52 -10.00
C THR A 101 31.17 -29.17 -10.64
N GLY A 102 31.39 -28.07 -9.91
CA GLY A 102 30.96 -26.73 -10.31
C GLY A 102 29.44 -26.53 -10.30
N ALA A 103 28.67 -27.53 -9.86
CA ALA A 103 27.21 -27.47 -9.83
C ALA A 103 26.73 -26.44 -8.81
N ARG A 104 25.64 -25.74 -9.15
CA ARG A 104 25.19 -24.58 -8.37
C ARG A 104 24.28 -24.99 -7.23
N LEU A 105 24.58 -24.50 -6.04
CA LEU A 105 23.71 -24.62 -4.87
C LEU A 105 22.49 -23.70 -5.01
N ARG A 106 21.28 -24.28 -4.96
CA ARG A 106 20.01 -23.56 -5.11
C ARG A 106 19.22 -23.66 -3.82
N ARG A 107 18.80 -22.52 -3.25
CA ARG A 107 17.89 -22.52 -2.09
C ARG A 107 16.49 -22.89 -2.54
N ARG A 108 15.87 -23.91 -1.93
CA ARG A 108 14.54 -24.41 -2.28
C ARG A 108 13.46 -24.01 -1.29
N ALA A 109 13.76 -24.06 0.01
CA ALA A 109 12.81 -23.71 1.05
C ALA A 109 13.48 -23.01 2.22
N GLY A 110 12.67 -22.25 2.95
CA GLY A 110 12.99 -21.65 4.24
C GLY A 110 11.73 -21.67 5.10
N VAL A 111 11.68 -22.52 6.11
CA VAL A 111 10.50 -22.70 6.99
C VAL A 111 10.85 -22.26 8.40
N GLY A 112 10.09 -21.31 8.93
CA GLY A 112 10.28 -20.80 10.28
C GLY A 112 9.73 -21.75 11.34
N PHE A 113 10.41 -21.83 12.49
CA PHE A 113 9.95 -22.56 13.68
C PHE A 113 10.17 -21.75 14.96
N ALA A 114 9.34 -22.01 15.97
CA ALA A 114 9.42 -21.43 17.32
C ALA A 114 10.00 -22.44 18.32
N GLY A 115 10.39 -21.97 19.51
CA GLY A 115 10.92 -22.83 20.57
C GLY A 115 12.44 -22.97 20.60
N GLY A 116 13.15 -22.07 19.90
CA GLY A 116 14.59 -21.84 20.04
C GLY A 116 15.48 -23.06 19.79
N VAL A 117 16.63 -23.08 20.47
CA VAL A 117 17.68 -24.11 20.31
C VAL A 117 17.18 -25.54 20.60
N PRO A 118 16.34 -25.80 21.62
CA PRO A 118 15.80 -27.15 21.85
C PRO A 118 15.02 -27.68 20.65
N THR A 119 14.15 -26.84 20.06
CA THR A 119 13.36 -27.23 18.88
C THR A 119 14.25 -27.42 17.66
N MET A 120 15.27 -26.58 17.49
CA MET A 120 16.28 -26.75 16.44
C MET A 120 16.99 -28.10 16.54
N LYS A 121 17.43 -28.50 17.73
CA LYS A 121 18.09 -29.81 17.94
C LYS A 121 17.15 -30.98 17.66
N SER A 122 15.89 -30.88 18.10
CA SER A 122 14.87 -31.89 17.82
C SER A 122 14.59 -32.03 16.32
N LEU A 123 14.41 -30.91 15.62
CA LEU A 123 14.25 -30.92 14.16
C LEU A 123 15.50 -31.47 13.47
N HIS A 124 16.70 -31.08 13.89
CA HIS A 124 17.95 -31.57 13.33
C HIS A 124 18.04 -33.09 13.42
N ALA A 125 17.74 -33.66 14.59
CA ALA A 125 17.67 -35.11 14.78
C ALA A 125 16.61 -35.79 13.89
N ARG A 126 15.41 -35.19 13.73
CA ARG A 126 14.37 -35.70 12.84
C ARG A 126 14.83 -35.72 11.38
N PHE A 127 15.42 -34.62 10.90
CA PHE A 127 15.93 -34.54 9.52
C PHE A 127 17.10 -35.49 9.29
N ALA A 128 17.94 -35.76 10.29
CA ALA A 128 19.05 -36.70 10.19
C ALA A 128 18.60 -38.14 9.89
N THR A 129 17.33 -38.49 10.13
CA THR A 129 16.77 -39.81 9.79
C THR A 129 16.62 -40.04 8.28
N GLY A 130 16.53 -38.97 7.48
CA GLY A 130 16.26 -39.08 6.05
C GLY A 130 14.78 -39.34 5.68
N ASP A 131 13.91 -39.65 6.65
CA ASP A 131 12.52 -40.05 6.41
C ASP A 131 11.51 -38.90 6.61
N PRO A 132 10.77 -38.47 5.57
CA PRO A 132 9.77 -37.41 5.69
C PRO A 132 8.63 -37.75 6.64
N GLY A 133 8.30 -39.02 6.87
CA GLY A 133 7.32 -39.41 7.89
C GLY A 133 7.74 -38.99 9.30
N VAL A 134 9.05 -38.84 9.53
CA VAL A 134 9.61 -38.41 10.81
C VAL A 134 9.80 -36.90 10.86
N TYR A 135 10.38 -36.28 9.82
CA TYR A 135 10.70 -34.85 9.86
C TYR A 135 9.59 -33.90 9.40
N THR A 136 8.54 -34.41 8.75
CA THR A 136 7.32 -33.64 8.47
C THR A 136 6.19 -34.02 9.45
N PRO A 137 5.27 -33.11 9.78
CA PRO A 137 5.32 -31.68 9.47
C PRO A 137 6.40 -30.94 10.28
N VAL A 138 6.98 -29.91 9.67
CA VAL A 138 7.77 -28.89 10.36
C VAL A 138 6.81 -27.87 10.96
N PRO A 139 6.85 -27.60 12.28
CA PRO A 139 5.88 -26.72 12.94
C PRO A 139 6.03 -25.27 12.45
N GLU A 140 5.09 -24.80 11.65
CA GLU A 140 5.07 -23.43 11.15
C GLU A 140 4.54 -22.48 12.24
N THR A 141 5.42 -21.61 12.74
CA THR A 141 5.11 -20.66 13.81
C THR A 141 5.85 -19.34 13.58
N ARG A 142 5.38 -18.25 14.18
CA ARG A 142 6.10 -16.96 14.16
C ARG A 142 7.48 -17.16 14.80
N ALA A 143 8.51 -17.05 13.97
CA ALA A 143 9.71 -17.85 14.13
C ALA A 143 10.82 -17.20 14.99
N ASP A 144 11.43 -18.02 15.84
CA ASP A 144 12.73 -17.74 16.50
C ASP A 144 13.89 -18.43 15.76
N GLY A 145 13.60 -19.36 14.85
CA GLY A 145 14.58 -20.04 13.99
C GLY A 145 14.03 -20.43 12.61
N ILE A 146 14.90 -20.88 11.71
CA ILE A 146 14.57 -21.24 10.33
C ILE A 146 15.27 -22.53 9.91
N VAL A 147 14.53 -23.44 9.28
CA VAL A 147 15.06 -24.57 8.51
C VAL A 147 15.23 -24.12 7.06
N GLU A 148 16.44 -24.20 6.53
CA GLU A 148 16.77 -23.87 5.16
C GLU A 148 17.19 -25.13 4.42
N VAL A 149 16.65 -25.32 3.21
CA VAL A 149 16.99 -26.45 2.34
C VAL A 149 17.61 -25.94 1.05
N TRP A 150 18.76 -26.50 0.70
CA TRP A 150 19.46 -26.23 -0.55
C TRP A 150 19.61 -27.52 -1.35
N ASP A 151 19.41 -27.48 -2.66
CA ASP A 151 19.64 -28.61 -3.55
C ASP A 151 20.70 -28.30 -4.61
N VAL A 152 21.34 -29.38 -5.06
CA VAL A 152 22.21 -29.44 -6.23
C VAL A 152 21.64 -30.55 -7.13
N PRO A 153 20.61 -30.24 -7.94
CA PRO A 153 19.90 -31.25 -8.73
C PRO A 153 20.80 -32.04 -9.67
N GLU A 154 21.84 -31.40 -10.21
CA GLU A 154 22.80 -31.99 -11.13
C GLU A 154 23.56 -33.16 -10.49
N ASP A 155 23.72 -33.14 -9.16
CA ASP A 155 24.45 -34.15 -8.40
C ASP A 155 23.53 -35.06 -7.58
N SER A 156 22.20 -34.84 -7.61
CA SER A 156 21.22 -35.49 -6.72
C SER A 156 21.58 -35.37 -5.22
N ILE A 157 22.06 -34.19 -4.82
CA ILE A 157 22.43 -33.87 -3.43
C ILE A 157 21.56 -32.74 -2.90
N ALA A 158 21.16 -32.83 -1.64
CA ALA A 158 20.58 -31.71 -0.90
C ALA A 158 21.25 -31.53 0.46
N TYR A 159 21.23 -30.29 0.94
CA TYR A 159 21.76 -29.88 2.23
C TYR A 159 20.63 -29.25 3.04
N VAL A 160 20.49 -29.66 4.29
CA VAL A 160 19.54 -29.07 5.23
C VAL A 160 20.31 -28.43 6.38
N GLY A 161 20.02 -27.18 6.67
CA GLY A 161 20.58 -26.43 7.80
C GLY A 161 19.47 -25.78 8.61
N MET A 162 19.70 -25.60 9.91
CA MET A 162 18.77 -24.96 10.82
C MET A 162 19.47 -23.90 11.65
N SER A 163 18.90 -22.71 11.74
CA SER A 163 19.48 -21.65 12.57
C SER A 163 18.47 -21.04 13.51
N VAL A 164 18.91 -20.67 14.71
CA VAL A 164 18.10 -19.93 15.69
C VAL A 164 18.75 -18.58 15.95
N GLY A 165 17.95 -17.51 15.96
CA GLY A 165 18.43 -16.16 16.27
C GLY A 165 17.80 -15.10 15.36
N ARG A 166 17.60 -13.90 15.93
CA ARG A 166 16.97 -12.75 15.24
C ARG A 166 17.96 -11.90 14.43
N SER A 167 19.27 -12.10 14.62
CA SER A 167 20.31 -11.26 14.00
C SER A 167 21.54 -12.05 13.60
N ARG A 168 22.27 -11.58 12.60
CA ARG A 168 23.53 -12.21 12.12
C ARG A 168 24.57 -12.45 13.22
N LYS A 169 24.56 -11.64 14.30
CA LYS A 169 25.48 -11.75 15.43
C LYS A 169 25.04 -12.75 16.50
N SER A 170 23.75 -13.09 16.52
CA SER A 170 23.15 -13.98 17.53
C SER A 170 22.63 -15.29 16.94
N VAL A 171 22.95 -15.55 15.68
CA VAL A 171 22.52 -16.75 14.98
C VAL A 171 23.45 -17.90 15.33
N VAL A 172 22.84 -18.98 15.81
CA VAL A 172 23.49 -20.26 16.07
C VAL A 172 23.07 -21.21 14.95
N PRO A 173 23.92 -21.44 13.93
CA PRO A 173 23.63 -22.42 12.88
C PRO A 173 23.90 -23.84 13.37
N SER A 174 23.10 -24.79 12.93
CA SER A 174 23.37 -26.22 13.03
C SER A 174 24.37 -26.67 11.96
N GLU A 175 24.97 -27.84 12.17
CA GLU A 175 25.67 -28.57 11.13
C GLU A 175 24.73 -28.90 9.95
N LEU A 176 25.30 -28.98 8.75
CA LEU A 176 24.57 -29.31 7.54
C LEU A 176 24.33 -30.82 7.47
N ILE A 177 23.07 -31.20 7.26
CA ILE A 177 22.69 -32.60 6.99
C ILE A 177 22.71 -32.78 5.48
N VAL A 178 23.42 -33.79 5.00
CA VAL A 178 23.55 -34.12 3.58
C VAL A 178 22.60 -35.25 3.22
N PHE A 179 21.78 -35.01 2.20
CA PHE A 179 20.85 -35.99 1.63
C PHE A 179 21.35 -36.38 0.24
N THR A 180 21.54 -37.67 0.03
CA THR A 180 21.92 -38.29 -1.26
C THR A 180 20.97 -39.46 -1.53
N GLY A 181 20.85 -39.92 -2.78
CA GLY A 181 20.06 -41.11 -3.14
C GLY A 181 18.56 -41.00 -2.76
N ARG A 182 18.00 -42.05 -2.15
CA ARG A 182 16.58 -42.09 -1.75
C ARG A 182 16.16 -40.98 -0.78
N PRO A 183 16.93 -40.66 0.28
CA PRO A 183 16.68 -39.49 1.12
C PRO A 183 16.56 -38.17 0.34
N TYR A 184 17.37 -37.97 -0.71
CA TYR A 184 17.28 -36.79 -1.56
C TYR A 184 15.92 -36.72 -2.30
N GLU A 185 15.48 -37.83 -2.88
CA GLU A 185 14.18 -37.92 -3.55
C GLU A 185 13.02 -37.67 -2.57
N ALA A 186 13.11 -38.24 -1.38
CA ALA A 186 12.12 -38.08 -0.32
C ALA A 186 12.01 -36.63 0.16
N LEU A 187 13.14 -35.96 0.36
CA LEU A 187 13.17 -34.53 0.69
C LEU A 187 12.59 -33.68 -0.44
N ARG A 188 12.87 -34.02 -1.70
CA ARG A 188 12.31 -33.32 -2.86
C ARG A 188 10.79 -33.48 -2.95
N ALA A 189 10.25 -34.65 -2.61
CA ALA A 189 8.81 -34.89 -2.51
C ALA A 189 8.19 -34.08 -1.36
N ALA A 190 8.80 -34.09 -0.18
CA ALA A 190 8.37 -33.30 0.98
C ALA A 190 8.36 -31.79 0.71
N LEU A 191 9.35 -31.29 -0.05
CA LEU A 191 9.40 -29.90 -0.49
C LEU A 191 8.24 -29.53 -1.42
N LYS A 192 7.88 -30.41 -2.37
CA LYS A 192 6.71 -30.21 -3.25
C LYS A 192 5.41 -30.15 -2.45
N ASN A 193 5.30 -30.95 -1.40
CA ASN A 193 4.15 -30.98 -0.50
C ASN A 193 4.17 -29.87 0.58
N GLN A 194 5.15 -28.96 0.54
CA GLN A 194 5.35 -27.90 1.53
C GLN A 194 5.63 -28.48 2.92
N LEU A 195 6.91 -28.57 3.34
CA LEU A 195 7.43 -29.22 4.56
C LEU A 195 6.61 -29.09 5.88
N HIS A 196 5.75 -28.09 6.01
CA HIS A 196 4.82 -27.93 7.14
C HIS A 196 3.59 -28.86 7.06
N ARG A 197 3.40 -29.56 5.96
CA ARG A 197 2.38 -30.60 5.78
C ARG A 197 3.06 -31.96 5.85
N PRO A 198 2.42 -32.94 6.51
CA PRO A 198 2.86 -34.32 6.38
C PRO A 198 2.83 -34.70 4.90
N LEU A 199 3.92 -35.27 4.39
CA LEU A 199 3.96 -35.80 3.03
C LEU A 199 2.93 -36.92 2.92
N PRO A 200 1.91 -36.83 2.04
CA PRO A 200 1.03 -37.95 1.75
C PRO A 200 1.89 -39.13 1.45
N GLU A 201 1.72 -40.17 2.22
CA GLU A 201 2.70 -41.23 2.21
C GLU A 201 2.68 -41.92 0.82
N ASP A 202 1.60 -41.90 0.03
CA ASP A 202 1.57 -42.40 -1.37
C ASP A 202 2.60 -41.71 -2.27
N GLN A 203 3.03 -40.51 -1.86
CA GLN A 203 4.06 -39.70 -2.52
C GLN A 203 5.40 -39.74 -1.78
N ASN A 204 5.47 -40.42 -0.64
CA ASN A 204 6.72 -40.65 0.07
C ASN A 204 7.53 -41.69 -0.71
N PRO A 205 8.70 -41.37 -1.29
CA PRO A 205 9.58 -42.34 -1.92
C PRO A 205 10.15 -43.36 -0.92
N MET A 206 9.96 -43.09 0.37
CA MET A 206 10.20 -44.03 1.47
C MET A 206 8.96 -44.90 1.77
N ARG A 207 7.83 -44.76 1.03
CA ARG A 207 6.60 -45.55 1.24
C ARG A 207 6.66 -46.94 0.62
N GLY A 208 5.86 -47.83 1.20
CA GLY A 208 6.24 -49.18 1.63
C GLY A 208 6.07 -49.36 3.14
N VAL A 209 5.80 -48.25 3.86
CA VAL A 209 5.33 -48.10 5.25
C VAL A 209 4.10 -47.14 5.16
N THR A 210 2.92 -47.55 5.62
CA THR A 210 1.57 -47.43 4.97
C THR A 210 0.58 -46.27 5.30
N ASP A 211 -0.25 -45.89 4.29
CA ASP A 211 -1.65 -45.27 4.16
C ASP A 211 -2.22 -44.05 4.99
N ALA A 212 -2.89 -42.95 4.53
CA ALA A 212 -3.44 -42.31 3.28
C ALA A 212 -4.12 -40.90 3.57
N ALA A 213 -4.68 -40.15 2.56
CA ALA A 213 -5.09 -38.70 2.50
C ALA A 213 -6.65 -38.34 2.50
N PRO A 214 -7.23 -37.21 1.93
CA PRO A 214 -7.45 -35.78 2.38
C PRO A 214 -8.93 -35.14 2.26
N VAL A 215 -9.10 -33.77 2.23
CA VAL A 215 -10.32 -32.86 2.44
C VAL A 215 -10.66 -31.85 1.25
N VAL A 216 -11.84 -31.15 1.22
CA VAL A 216 -12.39 -30.14 0.23
C VAL A 216 -12.98 -28.81 0.85
N THR A 217 -13.20 -27.71 0.06
CA THR A 217 -13.78 -26.35 0.39
C THR A 217 -14.82 -25.78 -0.63
N SER A 218 -15.53 -24.65 -0.33
CA SER A 218 -16.54 -23.92 -1.19
C SER A 218 -16.66 -22.36 -0.97
N ALA A 219 -17.44 -21.63 -1.83
CA ALA A 219 -17.49 -20.15 -2.10
C ALA A 219 -18.90 -19.46 -2.03
N VAL A 220 -19.04 -18.12 -2.28
CA VAL A 220 -20.25 -17.22 -2.09
C VAL A 220 -20.49 -16.15 -3.24
N GLU A 221 -21.73 -15.63 -3.40
CA GLU A 221 -22.35 -14.79 -4.49
C GLU A 221 -22.97 -13.40 -4.04
N ALA A 222 -23.45 -12.50 -4.95
CA ALA A 222 -23.83 -11.06 -4.70
C ALA A 222 -25.16 -10.52 -5.37
N THR A 223 -25.74 -9.40 -4.89
CA THR A 223 -27.11 -8.83 -5.22
C THR A 223 -27.13 -7.38 -5.84
N SER A 224 -28.24 -6.95 -6.49
CA SER A 224 -28.42 -5.78 -7.41
C SER A 224 -29.07 -4.47 -6.85
N GLN A 225 -28.97 -3.35 -7.62
CA GLN A 225 -29.01 -1.92 -7.21
C GLN A 225 -30.39 -1.23 -7.10
N GLU A 226 -31.42 -1.62 -7.86
CA GLU A 226 -32.75 -0.99 -7.80
C GLU A 226 -33.50 -1.31 -6.49
N ALA A 227 -33.25 -2.49 -5.93
CA ALA A 227 -33.82 -2.92 -4.66
C ALA A 227 -33.37 -2.02 -3.48
N VAL A 228 -32.19 -1.41 -3.58
CA VAL A 228 -31.65 -0.54 -2.52
C VAL A 228 -32.35 0.82 -2.51
N LEU A 229 -32.62 1.44 -3.66
CA LEU A 229 -33.26 2.77 -3.72
C LEU A 229 -34.74 2.74 -3.31
N ALA A 230 -35.47 1.68 -3.67
CA ALA A 230 -36.86 1.50 -3.25
C ALA A 230 -37.01 1.28 -1.74
N ALA A 231 -36.07 0.53 -1.12
CA ALA A 231 -36.05 0.33 0.32
C ALA A 231 -35.74 1.63 1.08
N GLU A 232 -34.86 2.48 0.56
CA GLU A 232 -34.45 3.73 1.22
C GLU A 232 -35.53 4.82 1.22
N ALA A 233 -36.37 4.90 0.17
CA ALA A 233 -37.50 5.84 0.12
C ALA A 233 -38.59 5.54 1.17
N SER A 234 -38.63 4.31 1.69
CA SER A 234 -39.56 3.87 2.73
C SER A 234 -39.08 4.12 4.17
N ASP A 235 -37.86 4.62 4.36
CA ASP A 235 -37.31 4.89 5.70
C ASP A 235 -38.00 6.11 6.35
N THR A 236 -38.83 5.82 7.35
CA THR A 236 -39.63 6.82 8.10
C THR A 236 -38.76 7.89 8.76
N LYS A 237 -37.49 7.60 9.10
CA LYS A 237 -36.58 8.60 9.67
C LYS A 237 -36.15 9.63 8.63
N LEU A 238 -35.90 9.21 7.39
CA LEU A 238 -35.49 10.11 6.31
C LEU A 238 -36.65 11.01 5.87
N GLN A 239 -37.87 10.47 5.83
CA GLN A 239 -39.08 11.25 5.55
C GLN A 239 -39.31 12.35 6.59
N LYS A 240 -39.06 12.08 7.88
CA LYS A 240 -39.13 13.10 8.94
C LYS A 240 -38.12 14.23 8.73
N TRP A 241 -36.89 13.91 8.33
CA TRP A 241 -35.89 14.92 8.00
C TRP A 241 -36.29 15.75 6.77
N ALA A 242 -36.78 15.10 5.71
CA ALA A 242 -37.28 15.79 4.53
C ALA A 242 -38.42 16.77 4.87
N ALA A 243 -39.40 16.32 5.66
CA ALA A 243 -40.51 17.16 6.12
C ALA A 243 -40.05 18.31 7.03
N TYR A 244 -39.12 18.04 7.96
CA TYR A 244 -38.54 19.07 8.83
C TYR A 244 -37.84 20.18 8.03
N LEU A 245 -37.03 19.82 7.04
CA LEU A 245 -36.32 20.78 6.20
C LEU A 245 -37.30 21.55 5.31
N GLN A 246 -38.26 20.88 4.66
CA GLN A 246 -39.29 21.54 3.85
C GLN A 246 -40.16 22.51 4.66
N GLY A 247 -40.37 22.22 5.95
CA GLY A 247 -41.04 23.11 6.91
C GLY A 247 -40.21 24.32 7.35
N GLY A 248 -39.04 24.56 6.76
CA GLY A 248 -38.13 25.67 7.11
C GLY A 248 -37.15 25.34 8.23
N GLY A 249 -37.10 24.08 8.70
CA GLY A 249 -36.09 23.62 9.64
C GLY A 249 -34.67 23.73 9.07
N VAL A 250 -33.71 23.97 9.96
CA VAL A 250 -32.29 24.04 9.62
C VAL A 250 -31.53 23.16 10.60
N GLN A 251 -30.82 22.16 10.07
CA GLN A 251 -29.90 21.37 10.88
C GLN A 251 -28.53 22.04 10.87
N GLU A 252 -28.14 22.61 12.00
CA GLU A 252 -26.81 23.20 12.19
C GLU A 252 -25.95 22.31 13.08
N GLU A 253 -24.72 22.07 12.66
CA GLU A 253 -23.72 21.36 13.46
C GLU A 253 -22.49 22.24 13.64
N GLN A 254 -22.09 22.36 14.90
CA GLN A 254 -20.83 22.99 15.30
C GLN A 254 -19.67 22.10 14.90
N VAL A 255 -18.65 22.71 14.29
CA VAL A 255 -17.41 22.02 13.96
C VAL A 255 -16.66 21.63 15.24
N ASP A 256 -16.07 20.44 15.28
CA ASP A 256 -15.25 19.95 16.40
C ASP A 256 -13.93 20.73 16.45
N THR A 257 -13.96 21.87 17.16
CA THR A 257 -12.84 22.78 17.33
C THR A 257 -11.63 22.07 17.97
N ALA A 258 -11.88 21.16 18.92
CA ALA A 258 -10.84 20.39 19.60
C ALA A 258 -10.19 19.36 18.65
N GLY A 259 -10.99 18.67 17.85
CA GLY A 259 -10.53 17.77 16.79
C GLY A 259 -9.66 18.49 15.77
N ILE A 260 -10.12 19.65 15.26
CA ILE A 260 -9.37 20.47 14.30
C ILE A 260 -8.07 21.01 14.91
N ALA A 261 -8.09 21.51 16.15
CA ALA A 261 -6.90 22.01 16.83
C ALA A 261 -5.85 20.89 16.99
N ARG A 262 -6.28 19.69 17.38
CA ARG A 262 -5.42 18.50 17.46
C ARG A 262 -4.84 18.13 16.09
N ALA A 263 -5.65 18.13 15.04
CA ALA A 263 -5.20 17.84 13.68
C ALA A 263 -4.18 18.87 13.18
N ARG A 264 -4.42 20.16 13.42
CA ARG A 264 -3.48 21.25 13.09
C ARG A 264 -2.15 21.10 13.83
N ARG A 265 -2.16 20.71 15.10
CA ARG A 265 -0.92 20.49 15.87
C ARG A 265 -0.08 19.38 15.25
N TRP A 266 -0.69 18.23 14.93
CA TRP A 266 0.01 17.13 14.27
C TRP A 266 0.50 17.49 12.88
N ASN A 267 -0.32 18.20 12.09
CA ASN A 267 0.07 18.70 10.78
C ASN A 267 1.33 19.60 10.87
N SER A 268 1.37 20.54 11.81
CA SER A 268 2.53 21.40 12.06
C SER A 268 3.77 20.60 12.49
N ILE A 269 3.62 19.60 13.34
CA ILE A 269 4.72 18.71 13.76
C ILE A 269 5.29 17.97 12.54
N ILE A 270 4.44 17.38 11.70
CA ILE A 270 4.88 16.63 10.51
C ILE A 270 5.56 17.56 9.51
N LEU A 271 5.05 18.78 9.32
CA LEU A 271 5.70 19.79 8.48
C LEU A 271 7.09 20.16 9.01
N ALA A 272 7.22 20.40 10.32
CA ALA A 272 8.51 20.72 10.92
C ALA A 272 9.52 19.58 10.76
N VAL A 273 9.11 18.33 11.01
CA VAL A 273 9.95 17.15 10.79
C VAL A 273 10.32 17.01 9.31
N SER A 274 9.37 17.16 8.40
CA SER A 274 9.63 17.05 6.96
C SER A 274 10.61 18.12 6.47
N ALA A 275 10.49 19.36 6.98
CA ALA A 275 11.42 20.45 6.68
C ALA A 275 12.83 20.15 7.23
N ALA A 276 12.94 19.60 8.44
CA ALA A 276 14.21 19.18 9.00
C ALA A 276 14.86 18.05 8.19
N LEU A 277 14.09 17.08 7.69
CA LEU A 277 14.59 16.01 6.81
C LEU A 277 15.04 16.54 5.45
N LEU A 278 14.32 17.52 4.87
CA LEU A 278 14.74 18.20 3.64
C LEU A 278 16.08 18.90 3.85
N LEU A 279 16.20 19.69 4.92
CA LEU A 279 17.42 20.43 5.23
C LEU A 279 18.59 19.50 5.51
N GLY A 280 18.38 18.47 6.34
CA GLY A 280 19.40 17.46 6.65
C GLY A 280 19.84 16.66 5.42
N GLY A 281 18.89 16.27 4.55
CA GLY A 281 19.19 15.61 3.29
C GLY A 281 19.99 16.51 2.33
N ALA A 282 19.65 17.80 2.23
CA ALA A 282 20.38 18.76 1.42
C ALA A 282 21.82 18.98 1.94
N ILE A 283 21.99 19.22 3.24
CA ILE A 283 23.31 19.36 3.87
C ILE A 283 24.13 18.09 3.67
N GLY A 284 23.53 16.92 3.90
CA GLY A 284 24.17 15.63 3.68
C GLY A 284 24.65 15.47 2.23
N LEU A 285 23.83 15.85 1.26
CA LEU A 285 24.21 15.83 -0.15
C LEU A 285 25.43 16.74 -0.42
N VAL A 286 25.43 17.97 0.08
CA VAL A 286 26.54 18.93 -0.08
C VAL A 286 27.84 18.38 0.51
N VAL A 287 27.80 17.89 1.76
CA VAL A 287 28.99 17.32 2.44
C VAL A 287 29.54 16.12 1.66
N LEU A 288 28.65 15.24 1.17
CA LEU A 288 29.05 14.05 0.42
C LEU A 288 29.67 14.39 -0.93
N PHE A 289 29.13 15.39 -1.64
CA PHE A 289 29.72 15.90 -2.88
C PHE A 289 31.12 16.49 -2.68
N THR A 290 31.41 17.03 -1.50
CA THR A 290 32.74 17.56 -1.17
C THR A 290 33.74 16.50 -0.68
N SER A 291 33.29 15.26 -0.41
CA SER A 291 34.14 14.19 0.11
C SER A 291 34.56 13.20 -0.98
N SER A 292 35.86 13.09 -1.27
CA SER A 292 36.43 12.25 -2.35
C SER A 292 36.50 10.74 -2.04
N GLY A 293 35.65 10.23 -1.14
CA GLY A 293 35.72 8.85 -0.64
C GLY A 293 34.80 7.85 -1.35
N VAL A 294 35.30 6.64 -1.61
CA VAL A 294 34.56 5.52 -2.26
C VAL A 294 33.40 4.94 -1.40
N ARG A 295 33.29 5.32 -0.11
CA ARG A 295 32.24 4.83 0.83
C ARG A 295 30.95 5.68 0.85
N VAL A 296 30.76 6.52 -0.17
CA VAL A 296 29.74 7.57 -0.22
C VAL A 296 28.36 7.11 -0.73
N SER A 297 28.23 5.87 -1.23
CA SER A 297 26.97 5.40 -1.84
C SER A 297 25.78 5.29 -0.88
N LEU A 298 25.96 4.70 0.31
CA LEU A 298 24.88 4.55 1.30
C LEU A 298 24.34 5.91 1.83
N PRO A 299 25.19 6.86 2.26
CA PRO A 299 24.70 8.14 2.75
C PRO A 299 24.10 9.02 1.64
N ILE A 300 24.53 8.89 0.37
CA ILE A 300 23.84 9.55 -0.76
C ILE A 300 22.43 9.00 -0.92
N VAL A 301 22.27 7.68 -0.92
CA VAL A 301 20.95 7.04 -1.06
C VAL A 301 20.04 7.45 0.10
N LEU A 302 20.57 7.52 1.33
CA LEU A 302 19.81 7.99 2.49
C LEU A 302 19.42 9.47 2.35
N ALA A 303 20.34 10.35 1.94
CA ALA A 303 20.07 11.77 1.76
C ALA A 303 18.99 12.01 0.70
N ILE A 304 19.07 11.32 -0.44
CA ILE A 304 18.05 11.35 -1.49
C ILE A 304 16.71 10.83 -0.94
N PHE A 305 16.71 9.70 -0.23
CA PHE A 305 15.49 9.16 0.37
C PHE A 305 14.80 10.15 1.32
N LEU A 306 15.56 10.83 2.18
CA LEU A 306 15.04 11.85 3.09
C LEU A 306 14.49 13.07 2.36
N LEU A 307 15.18 13.52 1.31
CA LEU A 307 14.70 14.61 0.45
C LEU A 307 13.36 14.26 -0.20
N LEU A 308 13.21 13.04 -0.70
CA LEU A 308 11.97 12.56 -1.34
C LEU A 308 10.82 12.47 -0.36
N LEU A 309 11.09 11.97 0.85
CA LEU A 309 10.08 11.91 1.90
C LEU A 309 9.57 13.33 2.20
N GLY A 310 10.47 14.29 2.38
CA GLY A 310 10.10 15.68 2.57
C GLY A 310 9.29 16.26 1.40
N LEU A 311 9.71 16.03 0.17
CA LEU A 311 9.07 16.55 -1.04
C LEU A 311 7.63 16.02 -1.22
N ILE A 312 7.37 14.76 -0.83
CA ILE A 312 6.04 14.15 -0.91
C ILE A 312 5.14 14.63 0.24
N PHE A 313 5.69 14.71 1.46
CA PHE A 313 4.88 15.01 2.65
C PHE A 313 4.54 16.50 2.77
N VAL A 314 5.45 17.42 2.42
CA VAL A 314 5.23 18.87 2.61
C VAL A 314 4.01 19.38 1.83
N PRO A 315 3.87 19.17 0.50
CA PRO A 315 2.71 19.64 -0.26
C PRO A 315 1.39 19.02 0.24
N ARG A 316 1.42 17.73 0.62
CA ARG A 316 0.27 17.02 1.17
C ARG A 316 -0.18 17.64 2.49
N MET A 317 0.76 17.91 3.40
CA MET A 317 0.46 18.46 4.72
C MET A 317 0.00 19.93 4.62
N LEU A 318 0.61 20.74 3.75
CA LEU A 318 0.15 22.10 3.48
C LEU A 318 -1.28 22.11 2.92
N ARG A 319 -1.64 21.13 2.08
CA ARG A 319 -3.00 20.96 1.57
C ARG A 319 -3.98 20.63 2.70
N LEU A 320 -3.64 19.66 3.55
CA LEU A 320 -4.47 19.31 4.72
C LEU A 320 -4.64 20.52 5.67
N ARG A 321 -3.60 21.32 5.87
CA ARG A 321 -3.65 22.52 6.72
C ARG A 321 -4.68 23.55 6.23
N ARG A 322 -4.81 23.72 4.91
CA ARG A 322 -5.85 24.59 4.33
C ARG A 322 -7.25 24.04 4.59
N ASN A 323 -7.44 22.74 4.48
CA ASN A 323 -8.73 22.10 4.79
C ASN A 323 -9.12 22.19 6.26
N LEU A 324 -8.17 22.52 7.15
CA LEU A 324 -8.43 22.73 8.57
C LEU A 324 -8.70 24.20 8.90
N GLN A 325 -8.81 25.10 7.92
CA GLN A 325 -9.17 26.51 8.13
C GLN A 325 -10.64 26.64 8.55
N HIS A 326 -10.97 27.65 9.36
CA HIS A 326 -12.29 27.91 9.96
C HIS A 326 -12.71 26.91 11.07
N PRO A 327 -12.06 26.95 12.25
CA PRO A 327 -12.41 26.06 13.35
C PRO A 327 -13.76 26.42 13.98
N ASP A 328 -14.15 27.70 13.96
CA ASP A 328 -15.35 28.21 14.65
C ASP A 328 -16.58 28.30 13.72
N ALA A 329 -16.52 27.70 12.54
CA ALA A 329 -17.59 27.78 11.57
C ALA A 329 -18.64 26.68 11.78
N THR A 330 -19.88 26.95 11.39
CA THR A 330 -20.97 25.98 11.41
C THR A 330 -21.11 25.32 10.04
N MET A 331 -21.53 24.05 10.05
CA MET A 331 -22.02 23.35 8.86
C MET A 331 -23.53 23.23 8.99
N SER A 332 -24.28 23.54 7.93
CA SER A 332 -25.74 23.43 8.01
C SER A 332 -26.37 22.84 6.77
N VAL A 333 -27.53 22.20 6.98
CA VAL A 333 -28.40 21.69 5.93
C VAL A 333 -29.77 22.34 6.11
N SER A 334 -30.28 22.94 5.05
CA SER A 334 -31.55 23.67 5.05
C SER A 334 -32.39 23.31 3.83
N ALA A 335 -33.60 23.87 3.73
CA ALA A 335 -34.43 23.79 2.53
C ALA A 335 -33.76 24.39 1.28
N GLN A 336 -32.82 25.32 1.44
CA GLN A 336 -32.15 26.01 0.32
C GLN A 336 -30.96 25.22 -0.21
N GLY A 337 -30.26 24.51 0.68
CA GLY A 337 -29.03 23.80 0.30
C GLY A 337 -28.18 23.40 1.50
N ILE A 338 -26.90 23.15 1.21
CA ILE A 338 -25.88 22.80 2.19
C ILE A 338 -24.92 23.98 2.33
N THR A 339 -24.72 24.45 3.57
CA THR A 339 -23.75 25.51 3.88
C THR A 339 -22.49 24.88 4.46
N LEU A 340 -21.34 25.19 3.85
CA LEU A 340 -20.03 24.69 4.27
C LEU A 340 -19.06 25.82 4.62
N PRO A 341 -18.22 25.64 5.66
CA PRO A 341 -17.16 26.58 6.00
C PRO A 341 -16.19 26.83 4.84
N GLY A 342 -15.99 28.10 4.49
CA GLY A 342 -15.09 28.52 3.42
C GLY A 342 -15.63 28.29 1.99
N VAL A 343 -16.86 27.80 1.85
CA VAL A 343 -17.53 27.61 0.55
C VAL A 343 -18.80 28.44 0.45
N GLY A 344 -19.54 28.55 1.56
CA GLY A 344 -20.86 29.20 1.60
C GLY A 344 -21.98 28.21 1.31
N LEU A 345 -23.16 28.75 0.97
CA LEU A 345 -24.33 27.97 0.58
C LEU A 345 -24.12 27.39 -0.82
N ILE A 346 -24.33 26.08 -0.96
CA ILE A 346 -24.48 25.38 -2.23
C ILE A 346 -25.94 24.99 -2.34
N ALA A 347 -26.66 25.64 -3.26
CA ALA A 347 -28.09 25.45 -3.38
C ALA A 347 -28.42 24.07 -3.97
N TRP A 348 -29.57 23.49 -3.60
CA TRP A 348 -29.92 22.14 -4.07
C TRP A 348 -30.02 22.02 -5.58
N ASP A 349 -30.48 23.08 -6.25
CA ASP A 349 -30.60 23.16 -7.71
C ASP A 349 -29.24 23.20 -8.42
N GLU A 350 -28.18 23.62 -7.74
CA GLU A 350 -26.79 23.58 -8.23
C GLU A 350 -26.15 22.18 -8.10
N LEU A 351 -26.73 21.30 -7.29
CA LEU A 351 -26.19 19.96 -7.05
C LEU A 351 -26.55 18.99 -8.19
N VAL A 352 -25.59 18.13 -8.51
CA VAL A 352 -25.79 16.96 -9.38
C VAL A 352 -26.05 15.71 -8.55
N GLY A 353 -25.44 15.63 -7.37
CA GLY A 353 -25.62 14.51 -6.45
C GLY A 353 -24.63 14.56 -5.29
N LEU A 354 -24.86 13.68 -4.33
CA LEU A 354 -24.06 13.52 -3.12
C LEU A 354 -23.53 12.08 -3.03
N VAL A 355 -22.26 11.92 -2.68
CA VAL A 355 -21.64 10.61 -2.44
C VAL A 355 -21.01 10.58 -1.06
N TYR A 356 -21.59 9.80 -0.16
CA TYR A 356 -21.06 9.51 1.16
C TYR A 356 -20.13 8.29 1.09
N LEU A 357 -18.92 8.41 1.64
CA LEU A 357 -17.95 7.32 1.76
C LEU A 357 -17.58 7.15 3.22
N ASP A 358 -17.75 5.93 3.73
CA ASP A 358 -17.15 5.47 4.97
C ASP A 358 -16.07 4.43 4.67
N ASP A 359 -14.81 4.84 4.78
CA ASP A 359 -13.64 3.97 4.55
C ASP A 359 -12.97 3.55 5.87
N THR A 360 -13.69 3.62 7.00
CA THR A 360 -13.15 3.33 8.34
C THR A 360 -12.64 1.90 8.45
N ALA A 361 -13.37 0.92 7.94
CA ALA A 361 -12.99 -0.50 8.01
C ALA A 361 -11.67 -0.79 7.25
N ARG A 362 -11.55 -0.26 6.04
CA ARG A 362 -10.32 -0.38 5.24
C ARG A 362 -9.17 0.36 5.89
N THR A 363 -9.43 1.56 6.39
CA THR A 363 -8.47 2.37 7.13
C THR A 363 -7.92 1.58 8.32
N ASN A 364 -8.79 1.01 9.16
CA ASN A 364 -8.38 0.18 10.30
C ASN A 364 -7.52 -1.01 9.90
N THR A 365 -7.80 -1.61 8.74
CA THR A 365 -6.98 -2.69 8.18
C THR A 365 -5.60 -2.18 7.75
N ALA A 366 -5.53 -1.05 7.05
CA ALA A 366 -4.27 -0.44 6.64
C ALA A 366 -3.40 -0.01 7.84
N LEU A 367 -4.02 0.48 8.93
CA LEU A 367 -3.33 0.87 10.15
C LEU A 367 -2.66 -0.32 10.88
N ARG A 368 -3.04 -1.56 10.57
CA ARG A 368 -2.43 -2.79 11.13
C ARG A 368 -1.16 -3.21 10.41
N VAL A 369 -0.86 -2.65 9.23
CA VAL A 369 0.35 -2.99 8.47
C VAL A 369 1.55 -2.24 9.07
N PRO A 370 2.67 -2.91 9.42
CA PRO A 370 3.74 -2.30 10.23
C PRO A 370 4.38 -1.04 9.64
N ILE A 371 4.66 -1.03 8.33
CA ILE A 371 5.39 0.07 7.67
C ILE A 371 4.41 1.09 7.09
N THR A 372 3.43 0.65 6.29
CA THR A 372 2.46 1.54 5.65
C THR A 372 1.44 2.10 6.65
N GLY A 373 1.10 1.35 7.69
CA GLY A 373 0.19 1.77 8.75
C GLY A 373 0.73 2.92 9.60
N TRP A 374 2.06 3.05 9.75
CA TRP A 374 2.64 4.19 10.48
C TRP A 374 2.42 5.51 9.72
N GLY A 375 2.69 5.53 8.41
CA GLY A 375 2.43 6.69 7.56
C GLY A 375 0.94 7.04 7.51
N ALA A 376 0.07 6.03 7.43
CA ALA A 376 -1.38 6.22 7.51
C ALA A 376 -1.81 6.84 8.85
N ARG A 377 -1.34 6.32 9.99
CA ARG A 377 -1.64 6.89 11.33
C ARG A 377 -1.26 8.36 11.43
N LEU A 378 -0.09 8.73 10.90
CA LEU A 378 0.35 10.12 10.88
C LEU A 378 -0.55 10.99 10.01
N ALA A 379 -0.93 10.51 8.83
CA ALA A 379 -1.81 11.23 7.92
C ALA A 379 -3.19 11.48 8.54
N PHE A 380 -3.81 10.46 9.15
CA PHE A 380 -5.10 10.62 9.86
C PHE A 380 -4.99 11.59 11.04
N ARG A 381 -3.92 11.49 11.84
CA ARG A 381 -3.65 12.46 12.91
C ARG A 381 -3.46 13.88 12.37
N ALA A 382 -2.99 14.05 11.14
CA ALA A 382 -2.80 15.34 10.48
C ALA A 382 -4.07 15.91 9.83
N GLY A 383 -5.23 15.28 10.03
CA GLY A 383 -6.51 15.72 9.50
C GLY A 383 -6.88 15.13 8.14
N GLU A 384 -6.28 14.00 7.75
CA GLU A 384 -6.85 13.17 6.68
C GLU A 384 -8.08 12.43 7.22
N GLY A 385 -9.21 12.52 6.52
CA GLY A 385 -10.46 11.88 6.92
C GLY A 385 -10.63 10.50 6.30
N SER A 386 -11.24 9.59 7.06
CA SER A 386 -11.68 8.26 6.62
C SER A 386 -13.16 8.25 6.22
N ILE A 387 -13.93 9.25 6.67
CA ILE A 387 -15.34 9.42 6.32
C ILE A 387 -15.50 10.77 5.63
N GLY A 388 -16.08 10.77 4.44
CA GLY A 388 -16.24 11.98 3.64
C GLY A 388 -17.57 12.06 2.93
N LEU A 389 -18.07 13.28 2.75
CA LEU A 389 -19.18 13.59 1.87
C LEU A 389 -18.65 14.35 0.65
N THR A 390 -18.87 13.79 -0.53
CA THR A 390 -18.52 14.45 -1.79
C THR A 390 -19.75 15.04 -2.43
N ILE A 391 -19.67 16.33 -2.70
CA ILE A 391 -20.75 17.14 -3.25
C ILE A 391 -20.43 17.38 -4.72
N GLY A 392 -21.23 16.81 -5.60
CA GLY A 392 -21.17 17.06 -7.03
C GLY A 392 -21.99 18.29 -7.40
N VAL A 393 -21.37 19.23 -8.12
CA VAL A 393 -21.97 20.51 -8.53
C VAL A 393 -21.99 20.65 -10.04
N ARG A 394 -23.06 21.24 -10.58
CA ARG A 394 -23.28 21.34 -12.03
C ARG A 394 -22.30 22.31 -12.68
N ASP A 395 -22.05 23.46 -12.03
CA ASP A 395 -21.04 24.44 -12.44
C ASP A 395 -19.99 24.63 -11.33
N GLY A 396 -18.99 23.75 -11.35
CA GLY A 396 -17.88 23.82 -10.42
C GLY A 396 -16.98 25.03 -10.66
N ALA A 397 -16.93 25.59 -11.88
CA ALA A 397 -16.09 26.74 -12.17
C ALA A 397 -16.64 28.00 -11.49
N ALA A 398 -17.95 28.24 -11.62
CA ALA A 398 -18.62 29.36 -10.97
C ALA A 398 -18.57 29.25 -9.43
N LEU A 399 -18.83 28.07 -8.86
CA LEU A 399 -18.70 27.87 -7.41
C LEU A 399 -17.25 28.09 -6.95
N ARG A 400 -16.25 27.73 -7.76
CA ARG A 400 -14.83 27.92 -7.41
C ARG A 400 -14.47 29.40 -7.39
N GLU A 401 -14.95 30.16 -8.38
CA GLU A 401 -14.72 31.59 -8.49
C GLU A 401 -15.36 32.35 -7.34
N ARG A 402 -16.63 32.08 -7.02
CA ARG A 402 -17.36 32.81 -5.97
C ARG A 402 -16.88 32.49 -4.54
N SER A 403 -16.48 31.26 -4.29
CA SER A 403 -16.08 30.83 -2.94
C SER A 403 -14.58 30.93 -2.68
N GLY A 404 -13.75 30.94 -3.73
CA GLY A 404 -12.30 30.72 -3.63
C GLY A 404 -11.93 29.32 -3.13
N ALA A 405 -12.90 28.45 -2.88
CA ALA A 405 -12.67 27.09 -2.40
C ALA A 405 -12.06 26.22 -3.50
N ARG A 406 -11.28 25.21 -3.11
CA ARG A 406 -10.70 24.29 -4.08
C ARG A 406 -11.72 23.25 -4.52
N ILE A 407 -12.33 23.49 -5.67
CA ILE A 407 -13.24 22.56 -6.34
C ILE A 407 -12.47 21.83 -7.42
N ARG A 408 -12.60 20.51 -7.43
CA ARG A 408 -12.07 19.70 -8.52
C ARG A 408 -13.00 19.86 -9.71
N LEU A 409 -12.45 20.25 -10.86
CA LEU A 409 -13.23 20.43 -12.09
C LEU A 409 -13.09 19.20 -12.98
N TRP A 410 -14.21 18.79 -13.56
CA TRP A 410 -14.30 17.69 -14.52
C TRP A 410 -14.18 18.21 -15.95
N ASN A 411 -14.28 17.27 -16.90
CA ASN A 411 -14.33 17.58 -18.32
C ASN A 411 -15.50 18.53 -18.59
N ALA A 412 -15.31 19.47 -19.52
CA ALA A 412 -16.39 20.33 -19.95
C ALA A 412 -17.49 19.49 -20.63
N THR A 413 -18.73 19.85 -20.35
CA THR A 413 -19.90 19.39 -21.12
C THR A 413 -19.87 20.04 -22.52
N PRO A 414 -20.66 19.53 -23.49
CA PRO A 414 -20.81 20.17 -24.79
C PRO A 414 -21.21 21.66 -24.70
N ASP A 415 -21.92 22.03 -23.64
CA ASP A 415 -22.39 23.40 -23.38
C ASP A 415 -21.31 24.30 -22.74
N GLY A 416 -20.08 23.80 -22.59
CA GLY A 416 -18.94 24.55 -22.05
C GLY A 416 -18.90 24.64 -20.52
N THR A 417 -19.95 24.19 -19.83
CA THR A 417 -19.98 24.14 -18.36
C THR A 417 -19.07 23.04 -17.83
N ARG A 418 -18.40 23.29 -16.69
CA ARG A 418 -17.52 22.30 -16.06
C ARG A 418 -18.12 21.86 -14.73
N ALA A 419 -18.66 20.65 -14.71
CA ALA A 419 -19.07 20.02 -13.46
C ALA A 419 -17.89 19.96 -12.48
N GLY A 420 -18.19 20.01 -11.19
CA GLY A 420 -17.19 20.00 -10.15
C GLY A 420 -17.54 19.06 -9.01
N ASP A 421 -16.54 18.71 -8.21
CA ASP A 421 -16.76 18.09 -6.91
C ASP A 421 -15.94 18.75 -5.80
N LEU A 422 -16.52 18.69 -4.61
CA LEU A 422 -15.90 19.05 -3.35
C LEU A 422 -16.08 17.91 -2.35
N THR A 423 -14.97 17.35 -1.85
CA THR A 423 -15.01 16.35 -0.77
C THR A 423 -14.74 17.01 0.59
N VAL A 424 -15.69 16.86 1.52
CA VAL A 424 -15.57 17.33 2.90
C VAL A 424 -15.25 16.13 3.81
N PRO A 425 -14.08 16.10 4.50
CA PRO A 425 -13.76 15.06 5.48
C PRO A 425 -14.59 15.30 6.75
N LEU A 426 -15.64 14.52 6.94
CA LEU A 426 -16.63 14.73 8.00
C LEU A 426 -16.09 14.30 9.37
N ASP A 427 -15.33 13.20 9.44
CA ASP A 427 -14.75 12.71 10.70
C ASP A 427 -13.63 13.59 11.28
N VAL A 428 -13.12 14.53 10.48
CA VAL A 428 -12.14 15.53 10.92
C VAL A 428 -12.85 16.79 11.44
N ARG A 429 -14.06 17.08 10.95
CA ARG A 429 -14.79 18.32 11.21
C ARG A 429 -15.94 18.18 12.19
N LEU A 430 -16.52 17.00 12.32
CA LEU A 430 -17.71 16.77 13.13
C LEU A 430 -17.45 15.65 14.12
N SER A 431 -18.04 15.76 15.32
CA SER A 431 -18.12 14.64 16.25
C SER A 431 -18.94 13.49 15.63
N PRO A 432 -18.82 12.24 16.13
CA PRO A 432 -19.57 11.11 15.59
C PRO A 432 -21.08 11.37 15.51
N ASP A 433 -21.67 11.90 16.58
CA ASP A 433 -23.11 12.18 16.65
C ASP A 433 -23.53 13.32 15.71
N ALA A 434 -22.74 14.40 15.66
CA ALA A 434 -22.98 15.53 14.76
C ALA A 434 -22.88 15.10 13.29
N ARG A 435 -21.92 14.22 12.98
CA ARG A 435 -21.76 13.65 11.64
C ARG A 435 -22.97 12.84 11.23
N GLU A 436 -23.49 11.96 12.09
CA GLU A 436 -24.67 11.16 11.79
C GLU A 436 -25.90 12.03 11.54
N ARG A 437 -26.15 13.04 12.38
CA ARG A 437 -27.23 14.01 12.19
C ARG A 437 -27.06 14.82 10.90
N PHE A 438 -25.86 15.31 10.62
CA PHE A 438 -25.55 16.06 9.41
C PHE A 438 -25.79 15.23 8.15
N VAL A 439 -25.33 13.97 8.13
CA VAL A 439 -25.51 13.05 6.98
C VAL A 439 -26.99 12.69 6.81
N ALA A 440 -27.72 12.44 7.90
CA ALA A 440 -29.15 12.16 7.86
C ALA A 440 -29.95 13.36 7.30
N ALA A 441 -29.62 14.58 7.76
CA ALA A 441 -30.22 15.81 7.26
C ALA A 441 -29.88 16.04 5.78
N ALA A 442 -28.60 15.88 5.38
CA ALA A 442 -28.17 16.02 3.98
C ALA A 442 -28.88 15.01 3.06
N ARG A 443 -29.09 13.78 3.53
CA ARG A 443 -29.83 12.75 2.81
C ARG A 443 -31.31 13.09 2.69
N GLY A 444 -31.95 13.54 3.78
CA GLY A 444 -33.35 13.98 3.75
C GLY A 444 -33.57 15.19 2.84
N GLY A 445 -32.66 16.17 2.87
CA GLY A 445 -32.68 17.35 2.00
C GLY A 445 -32.48 16.98 0.53
N ALA A 446 -31.56 16.06 0.23
CA ALA A 446 -31.35 15.56 -1.11
C ALA A 446 -32.60 14.86 -1.67
N ILE A 447 -33.25 14.00 -0.87
CA ILE A 447 -34.52 13.35 -1.25
C ILE A 447 -35.61 14.41 -1.52
N ALA A 448 -35.75 15.39 -0.63
CA ALA A 448 -36.74 16.47 -0.77
C ALA A 448 -36.54 17.31 -2.04
N ALA A 449 -35.28 17.51 -2.45
CA ALA A 449 -34.92 18.28 -3.64
C ALA A 449 -34.78 17.44 -4.92
N GLY A 450 -34.98 16.13 -4.86
CA GLY A 450 -34.78 15.23 -6.01
C GLY A 450 -33.31 15.05 -6.43
N VAL A 451 -32.37 15.32 -5.52
CA VAL A 451 -30.93 15.16 -5.74
C VAL A 451 -30.49 13.75 -5.35
N PRO A 452 -29.80 12.99 -6.23
CA PRO A 452 -29.30 11.66 -5.89
C PRO A 452 -28.35 11.67 -4.69
N PHE A 453 -28.57 10.77 -3.73
CA PHE A 453 -27.65 10.51 -2.63
C PHE A 453 -27.16 9.07 -2.70
N HIS A 454 -25.84 8.88 -2.69
CA HIS A 454 -25.24 7.56 -2.79
C HIS A 454 -24.34 7.25 -1.60
N VAL A 455 -24.45 6.02 -1.09
CA VAL A 455 -23.50 5.46 -0.12
C VAL A 455 -22.53 4.57 -0.88
N ALA A 456 -21.23 4.86 -0.76
CA ALA A 456 -20.17 4.10 -1.41
C ALA A 456 -19.60 3.04 -0.46
N ASN A 457 -19.58 1.78 -0.90
CA ASN A 457 -19.07 0.63 -0.11
C ASN A 457 -17.54 0.49 -0.17
N GLY A 458 -16.82 1.58 -0.43
CA GLY A 458 -15.36 1.62 -0.56
C GLY A 458 -14.89 2.53 -1.69
N THR A 459 -13.57 2.73 -1.80
CA THR A 459 -13.01 3.75 -2.72
C THR A 459 -13.22 3.46 -4.20
N ILE A 460 -13.30 2.18 -4.62
CA ILE A 460 -13.56 1.86 -6.03
C ILE A 460 -15.01 2.20 -6.38
N ASP A 461 -15.96 1.82 -5.53
CA ASP A 461 -17.37 2.16 -5.69
C ASP A 461 -17.58 3.67 -5.64
N TYR A 462 -16.93 4.35 -4.69
CA TYR A 462 -16.89 5.81 -4.62
C TYR A 462 -16.44 6.45 -5.94
N ALA A 463 -15.31 5.98 -6.50
CA ALA A 463 -14.79 6.52 -7.75
C ALA A 463 -15.74 6.29 -8.93
N LYS A 464 -16.37 5.11 -8.99
CA LYS A 464 -17.38 4.82 -10.01
C LYS A 464 -18.58 5.75 -9.88
N ARG A 465 -19.11 5.96 -8.67
CA ARG A 465 -20.27 6.81 -8.42
C ARG A 465 -19.99 8.28 -8.75
N VAL A 466 -18.88 8.83 -8.28
CA VAL A 466 -18.49 10.21 -8.61
C VAL A 466 -18.25 10.37 -10.11
N GLY A 467 -17.57 9.42 -10.74
CA GLY A 467 -17.33 9.42 -12.19
C GLY A 467 -18.62 9.38 -13.02
N ARG A 468 -19.55 8.46 -12.70
CA ARG A 468 -20.86 8.38 -13.36
C ARG A 468 -21.69 9.65 -13.18
N MET A 469 -21.56 10.30 -12.02
CA MET A 469 -22.31 11.49 -11.67
C MET A 469 -21.80 12.74 -12.41
N LEU A 470 -20.48 12.87 -12.63
CA LEU A 470 -19.87 14.13 -13.06
C LEU A 470 -19.13 14.08 -14.40
N ASP A 471 -18.78 12.89 -14.90
CA ASP A 471 -18.08 12.75 -16.17
C ASP A 471 -19.07 12.39 -17.29
N PRO A 472 -19.37 13.31 -18.23
CA PRO A 472 -20.22 13.00 -19.38
C PRO A 472 -19.61 11.91 -20.27
N LYS A 473 -18.29 11.69 -20.20
CA LYS A 473 -17.57 10.66 -20.97
C LYS A 473 -17.43 9.33 -20.22
N TRP A 474 -18.07 9.18 -19.06
CA TRP A 474 -17.97 7.94 -18.30
C TRP A 474 -18.46 6.74 -19.13
N PRO A 475 -17.69 5.65 -19.26
CA PRO A 475 -18.03 4.52 -20.14
C PRO A 475 -19.42 3.96 -19.84
N ALA A 476 -20.27 3.87 -20.87
CA ALA A 476 -21.63 3.34 -20.74
C ALA A 476 -21.66 1.87 -20.31
N GLU A 477 -20.64 1.08 -20.72
CA GLU A 477 -20.47 -0.33 -20.34
C GLU A 477 -20.18 -0.54 -18.85
N LEU A 478 -19.83 0.53 -18.13
CA LEU A 478 -19.62 0.54 -16.69
C LEU A 478 -20.75 1.27 -15.95
N ARG A 479 -21.95 1.46 -16.55
CA ARG A 479 -23.14 2.04 -15.90
C ARG A 479 -24.01 0.98 -15.23
#